data_AF-A0A2K0A6S2-F1
#
_entry.id   AF-A0A2K0A6S2-F1
#
_cell.length_a   1.000
_cell.length_b   1.000
_cell.length_c   1.000
_cell.angle_alpha   90.00
_cell.angle_beta   90.00
_cell.angle_gamma   90.00
#
_symmetry.space_group_name_H-M   'P 1'
#
loop_
_entity.id
_entity.type
_entity.pdbx_description
1 polymer ?
#
loop_
_entity_poly.entity_id
_entity_poly.type
_entity_poly.pdbx_seq_one_letter_code
_entity_poly.pdbx_strand_id
1 'polypeptide(L)'
;MAHNKSKIPRATLKRLPLYYRFVNTLKSKGIDRVNSKAISEALNIESATIRRDFSYFGELGKKGYGYNIDSLLEFFKTALSDSDNIYIALVGVGNLGRALLTYNFSIHDEMTITEAFDIDEQIVGTEIGDVSVHHMNDLKKVLNAQKINVVILTTPEEAAQQVANQLVEANIQGILNFTPARIEVPNTVQVHHIDLGIELQSLLFFMKNYSN
;
A
#
# COMPACT_ATOMS: atom_id res chain seq x y z
N MET A 1 17.18 10.30 24.88
CA MET A 1 16.38 9.46 25.81
C MET A 1 15.92 8.24 25.04
N ALA A 2 16.19 7.05 25.56
CA ALA A 2 16.01 5.79 24.84
C ALA A 2 14.53 5.41 24.74
N HIS A 3 13.90 5.64 23.58
CA HIS A 3 12.62 5.01 23.28
C HIS A 3 12.88 3.54 22.97
N ASN A 4 12.53 2.69 23.93
CA ASN A 4 12.45 1.25 23.76
C ASN A 4 11.36 0.96 22.70
N LYS A 5 11.75 0.96 21.41
CA LYS A 5 10.86 0.64 20.27
C LYS A 5 10.50 -0.83 20.38
N SER A 6 9.44 -1.14 21.13
CA SER A 6 8.79 -2.44 20.99
C SER A 6 8.38 -2.56 19.51
N LYS A 7 8.85 -3.62 18.85
CA LYS A 7 8.57 -3.85 17.44
C LYS A 7 7.06 -3.93 17.27
N ILE A 8 6.49 -3.01 16.50
CA ILE A 8 5.04 -2.95 16.26
C ILE A 8 4.59 -4.30 15.68
N PRO A 9 3.57 -4.95 16.27
CA PRO A 9 3.10 -6.23 15.77
C PRO A 9 2.64 -6.16 14.31
N ARG A 10 2.89 -7.21 13.52
CA ARG A 10 2.44 -7.28 12.12
C ARG A 10 0.93 -7.07 11.97
N ALA A 11 0.13 -7.58 12.90
CA ALA A 11 -1.32 -7.39 12.89
C ALA A 11 -1.70 -5.90 13.06
N THR A 12 -0.96 -5.15 13.87
CA THR A 12 -1.14 -3.70 14.04
C THR A 12 -0.73 -2.97 12.76
N LEU A 13 0.43 -3.29 12.17
CA LEU A 13 0.89 -2.71 10.90
C LEU A 13 -0.14 -2.87 9.77
N LYS A 14 -0.78 -4.05 9.66
CA LYS A 14 -1.85 -4.30 8.67
C LYS A 14 -3.10 -3.44 8.87
N ARG A 15 -3.36 -2.94 10.09
CA ARG A 15 -4.52 -2.08 10.40
C ARG A 15 -4.22 -0.59 10.24
N LEU A 16 -2.96 -0.15 10.27
CA LEU A 16 -2.61 1.27 10.18
C LEU A 16 -3.19 1.97 8.93
N PRO A 17 -3.15 1.38 7.73
CA PRO A 17 -3.75 2.02 6.55
C PRO A 17 -5.26 2.23 6.70
N LEU A 18 -5.97 1.32 7.37
CA LEU A 18 -7.41 1.47 7.63
C LEU A 18 -7.70 2.63 8.58
N TYR A 19 -6.90 2.77 9.64
CA TYR A 19 -6.99 3.90 10.56
C TYR A 19 -6.68 5.22 9.85
N TYR A 20 -5.59 5.27 9.08
CA TYR A 20 -5.18 6.47 8.35
C TYR A 20 -6.27 6.96 7.40
N ARG A 21 -6.84 6.07 6.58
CA ARG A 21 -7.94 6.38 5.67
C ARG A 21 -9.18 6.91 6.40
N PHE A 22 -9.55 6.29 7.52
CA PHE A 22 -10.69 6.74 8.31
C PHE A 22 -10.45 8.12 8.93
N VAL A 23 -9.27 8.36 9.50
CA VAL A 23 -8.90 9.65 10.08
C VAL A 23 -8.86 10.75 9.02
N ASN A 24 -8.37 10.49 7.81
CA ASN A 24 -8.46 11.42 6.68
C ASN A 24 -9.91 11.77 6.32
N THR A 25 -10.81 10.77 6.34
CA THR A 25 -12.25 10.98 6.12
C THR A 25 -12.89 11.85 7.21
N LEU A 26 -12.42 11.75 8.46
CA LEU A 26 -12.88 12.62 9.54
C LEU A 26 -12.35 14.04 9.37
N LYS A 27 -11.09 14.20 8.97
CA LYS A 27 -10.48 15.50 8.70
C LYS A 27 -11.22 16.26 7.59
N SER A 28 -11.57 15.59 6.49
CA SER A 28 -12.33 16.22 5.39
C SER A 28 -13.74 16.65 5.80
N LYS A 29 -14.29 16.07 6.88
CA LYS A 29 -15.57 16.46 7.49
C LYS A 29 -15.43 17.54 8.57
N GLY A 30 -14.23 18.08 8.79
CA GLY A 30 -13.98 19.11 9.81
C GLY A 30 -14.07 18.58 11.25
N ILE A 31 -13.86 17.28 11.46
CA ILE A 31 -13.85 16.69 12.80
C ILE A 31 -12.44 16.78 13.38
N ASP A 32 -12.31 17.37 14.58
CA ASP A 32 -11.01 17.57 15.22
C ASP A 32 -10.59 16.42 16.14
N ARG A 33 -11.56 15.65 16.64
CA ARG A 33 -11.33 14.58 17.62
C ARG A 33 -12.19 13.37 17.38
N VAL A 34 -11.65 12.19 17.70
CA VAL A 34 -12.38 10.92 17.63
C VAL A 34 -12.03 10.03 18.80
N ASN A 35 -13.00 9.29 19.36
CA ASN A 35 -12.72 8.32 20.42
C ASN A 35 -12.62 6.88 19.85
N SER A 36 -12.08 5.94 20.62
CA SER A 36 -11.90 4.56 20.17
C SER A 36 -13.23 3.86 19.83
N LYS A 37 -14.34 4.28 20.45
CA LYS A 37 -15.68 3.70 20.19
C LYS A 37 -16.18 4.07 18.79
N ALA A 38 -16.04 5.33 18.40
CA ALA A 38 -16.40 5.79 17.06
C ALA A 38 -15.54 5.12 15.96
N ILE A 39 -14.23 4.95 16.20
CA ILE A 39 -13.36 4.19 15.29
C ILE A 39 -13.80 2.72 15.23
N SER A 40 -14.15 2.13 16.37
CA SER A 40 -14.58 0.74 16.49
C SER A 40 -15.83 0.45 15.67
N GLU A 41 -16.84 1.32 15.77
CA GLU A 41 -18.09 1.22 15.01
C GLU A 41 -17.85 1.38 13.50
N ALA A 42 -16.96 2.29 13.10
CA ALA A 42 -16.70 2.56 11.68
C ALA A 42 -15.85 1.47 10.99
N LEU A 43 -14.92 0.85 11.72
CA LEU A 43 -13.95 -0.09 11.16
C LEU A 43 -14.20 -1.55 11.55
N ASN A 44 -15.21 -1.81 12.38
CA ASN A 44 -15.50 -3.13 12.94
C ASN A 44 -14.27 -3.76 13.63
N ILE A 45 -13.53 -2.96 14.38
CA ILE A 45 -12.36 -3.38 15.18
C ILE A 45 -12.68 -3.07 16.64
N GLU A 46 -12.42 -3.99 17.57
CA GLU A 46 -12.68 -3.75 18.98
C GLU A 46 -11.94 -2.51 19.53
N SER A 47 -12.65 -1.67 20.29
CA SER A 47 -12.08 -0.50 20.96
C SER A 47 -10.83 -0.80 21.79
N ALA A 48 -10.75 -1.98 22.41
CA ALA A 48 -9.58 -2.41 23.18
C ALA A 48 -8.35 -2.64 22.28
N THR A 49 -8.56 -3.24 21.10
CA THR A 49 -7.54 -3.45 20.08
C THR A 49 -7.04 -2.12 19.52
N ILE A 50 -7.93 -1.17 19.23
CA ILE A 50 -7.57 0.18 18.76
C ILE A 50 -6.70 0.91 19.81
N ARG A 51 -7.11 0.87 21.08
CA ARG A 51 -6.30 1.48 22.17
C ARG A 51 -4.92 0.85 22.29
N ARG A 52 -4.82 -0.48 22.16
CA ARG A 52 -3.55 -1.20 22.17
C ARG A 52 -2.68 -0.83 20.97
N ASP A 53 -3.25 -0.81 19.78
CA ASP A 53 -2.57 -0.40 18.56
C ASP A 53 -1.99 1.01 18.72
N PHE A 54 -2.80 1.96 19.18
CA PHE A 54 -2.37 3.35 19.31
C PHE A 54 -1.34 3.55 20.43
N SER A 55 -1.31 2.67 21.43
CA SER A 55 -0.32 2.75 22.51
C SER A 55 1.12 2.48 22.05
N TYR A 56 1.32 1.80 20.92
CA TYR A 56 2.66 1.60 20.34
C TYR A 56 3.28 2.90 19.79
N PHE A 57 2.48 3.96 19.68
CA PHE A 57 2.83 5.18 18.97
C PHE A 57 2.91 6.41 19.88
N GLY A 58 2.94 6.17 21.20
CA GLY A 58 3.06 7.21 22.22
C GLY A 58 1.72 7.73 22.72
N GLU A 59 1.74 8.90 23.34
CA GLU A 59 0.57 9.51 23.96
C GLU A 59 -0.29 10.26 22.93
N LEU A 60 -0.94 9.52 22.03
CA LEU A 60 -1.81 10.10 20.99
C LEU A 60 -3.17 10.61 21.52
N GLY A 61 -3.47 10.42 22.81
CA GLY A 61 -4.74 10.85 23.40
C GLY A 61 -4.80 10.74 24.92
N LYS A 62 -5.71 11.52 25.53
CA LYS A 62 -6.03 11.46 26.96
C LYS A 62 -7.29 10.63 27.18
N LYS A 63 -7.31 9.81 28.24
CA LYS A 63 -8.48 9.00 28.63
C LYS A 63 -9.71 9.90 28.75
N GLY A 64 -10.78 9.56 28.03
CA GLY A 64 -12.06 10.30 28.04
C GLY A 64 -12.18 11.47 27.08
N TYR A 65 -11.08 11.92 26.45
CA TYR A 65 -11.08 13.10 25.56
C TYR A 65 -10.95 12.75 24.06
N GLY A 66 -10.64 11.49 23.74
CA GLY A 66 -10.40 11.03 22.37
C GLY A 66 -9.01 11.40 21.84
N TYR A 67 -8.74 11.03 20.61
CA TYR A 67 -7.53 11.32 19.85
C TYR A 67 -7.72 12.58 19.02
N ASN A 68 -6.69 13.40 18.93
CA ASN A 68 -6.69 14.55 18.01
C ASN A 68 -6.42 14.05 16.58
N ILE A 69 -7.25 14.48 15.63
CA ILE A 69 -7.18 14.02 14.24
C ILE A 69 -5.86 14.45 13.59
N ASP A 70 -5.43 15.70 13.78
CA ASP A 70 -4.18 16.20 13.18
C ASP A 70 -2.95 15.47 13.72
N SER A 71 -2.89 15.24 15.03
CA SER A 71 -1.81 14.45 15.63
C SER A 71 -1.79 13.00 15.14
N LEU A 72 -2.97 12.39 14.89
CA LEU A 72 -3.04 11.05 14.30
C LEU A 72 -2.53 11.05 12.86
N LEU A 73 -2.92 12.05 12.05
CA LEU A 73 -2.48 12.16 10.66
C LEU A 73 -0.98 12.38 10.56
N GLU A 74 -0.42 13.31 11.34
CA GLU A 74 1.02 13.55 11.42
C GLU A 74 1.79 12.27 11.81
N PHE A 75 1.26 11.54 12.79
CA PHE A 75 1.80 10.25 13.18
C PHE A 75 1.79 9.24 12.02
N PHE A 76 0.65 9.04 11.36
CA PHE A 76 0.55 8.06 10.27
C PHE A 76 1.44 8.43 9.09
N LYS A 77 1.53 9.72 8.75
CA LYS A 77 2.43 10.21 7.69
C LYS A 77 3.88 9.87 8.01
N THR A 78 4.35 10.23 9.20
CA THR A 78 5.72 9.92 9.66
C THR A 78 5.99 8.41 9.73
N ALA A 79 4.97 7.60 10.02
CA ALA A 79 5.12 6.14 10.05
C ALA A 79 5.16 5.50 8.65
N LEU A 80 4.64 6.17 7.63
CA LEU A 80 4.53 5.67 6.27
C LEU A 80 5.76 5.99 5.42
N SER A 81 6.24 7.24 5.48
CA SER A 81 7.38 7.72 4.69
C SER A 81 7.89 9.04 5.26
N ASP A 82 9.21 9.27 5.19
CA ASP A 82 9.82 10.58 5.46
C ASP A 82 9.68 11.56 4.26
N SER A 83 9.18 11.06 3.12
CA SER A 83 8.91 11.85 1.91
C SER A 83 7.43 12.15 1.77
N ASP A 84 7.11 13.40 1.42
CA ASP A 84 5.76 13.86 1.10
C ASP A 84 5.18 13.19 -0.15
N ASN A 85 6.05 12.68 -1.04
CA ASN A 85 5.66 11.96 -2.25
C ASN A 85 6.34 10.59 -2.33
N ILE A 86 5.56 9.56 -2.64
CA ILE A 86 5.98 8.18 -2.83
C ILE A 86 5.70 7.82 -4.28
N TYR A 87 6.75 7.76 -5.07
CA TYR A 87 6.67 7.36 -6.47
C TYR A 87 6.71 5.84 -6.60
N ILE A 88 5.76 5.33 -7.38
CA ILE A 88 5.55 3.91 -7.63
C ILE A 88 5.69 3.68 -9.12
N ALA A 89 6.29 2.54 -9.49
CA ALA A 89 6.26 2.06 -10.87
C ALA A 89 5.28 0.89 -11.02
N LEU A 90 4.82 0.65 -12.25
CA LEU A 90 4.00 -0.49 -12.62
C LEU A 90 4.67 -1.31 -13.73
N VAL A 91 4.69 -2.63 -13.61
CA VAL A 91 5.21 -3.53 -14.66
C VAL A 91 4.12 -4.46 -15.16
N GLY A 92 3.86 -4.43 -16.47
CA GLY A 92 2.79 -5.17 -17.14
C GLY A 92 1.53 -4.34 -17.30
N VAL A 93 1.41 -3.67 -18.45
CA VAL A 93 0.34 -2.72 -18.80
C VAL A 93 -0.76 -3.41 -19.63
N GLY A 94 -1.08 -4.64 -19.25
CA GLY A 94 -2.26 -5.35 -19.74
C GLY A 94 -3.56 -4.77 -19.15
N ASN A 95 -4.64 -5.56 -19.16
CA ASN A 95 -5.95 -5.11 -18.68
C ASN A 95 -5.93 -4.56 -17.24
N LEU A 96 -5.33 -5.30 -16.30
CA LEU A 96 -5.24 -4.86 -14.90
C LEU A 96 -4.30 -3.67 -14.73
N GLY A 97 -3.12 -3.71 -15.36
CA GLY A 97 -2.16 -2.61 -15.29
C GLY A 97 -2.77 -1.31 -15.82
N ARG A 98 -3.39 -1.34 -17.00
CA ARG A 98 -4.08 -0.20 -17.59
C ARG A 98 -5.22 0.31 -16.71
N ALA A 99 -5.97 -0.58 -16.06
CA ALA A 99 -7.02 -0.18 -15.13
C ALA A 99 -6.45 0.56 -13.91
N LEU A 100 -5.34 0.09 -13.34
CA LEU A 100 -4.66 0.76 -12.23
C LEU A 100 -4.11 2.14 -12.62
N LEU A 101 -3.54 2.27 -13.82
CA LEU A 101 -3.08 3.55 -14.36
C LEU A 101 -4.25 4.52 -14.60
N THR A 102 -5.32 4.05 -15.26
CA THR A 102 -6.45 4.90 -15.69
C THR A 102 -7.31 5.36 -14.52
N TYR A 103 -7.49 4.51 -13.50
CA TYR A 103 -8.26 4.89 -12.32
C TYR A 103 -7.54 5.95 -11.48
N ASN A 104 -6.34 6.37 -11.92
CA ASN A 104 -5.36 7.14 -11.18
C ASN A 104 -5.34 6.58 -9.76
N PHE A 105 -4.87 5.33 -9.61
CA PHE A 105 -4.69 4.66 -8.33
C PHE A 105 -3.68 5.47 -7.49
N SER A 106 -4.15 6.64 -7.08
CA SER A 106 -3.62 7.54 -6.08
C SER A 106 -4.07 6.87 -4.81
N ILE A 107 -3.23 5.95 -4.37
CA ILE A 107 -3.47 5.07 -3.22
C ILE A 107 -3.76 5.95 -1.99
N HIS A 108 -3.17 7.15 -1.97
CA HIS A 108 -3.44 8.31 -1.13
C HIS A 108 -2.85 9.56 -1.82
N ASP A 109 -3.10 10.77 -1.30
CA ASP A 109 -2.56 12.05 -1.85
C ASP A 109 -1.02 12.02 -2.01
N GLU A 110 -0.33 11.20 -1.21
CA GLU A 110 1.13 11.09 -1.21
C GLU A 110 1.69 9.94 -2.09
N MET A 111 0.87 9.07 -2.67
CA MET A 111 1.31 7.92 -3.47
C MET A 111 0.87 8.02 -4.92
N THR A 112 1.81 7.98 -5.85
CA THR A 112 1.51 8.16 -7.27
C THR A 112 2.27 7.16 -8.13
N ILE A 113 1.55 6.48 -9.03
CA ILE A 113 2.19 5.71 -10.09
C ILE A 113 2.68 6.73 -11.12
N THR A 114 3.99 6.78 -11.36
CA THR A 114 4.62 7.79 -12.23
C THR A 114 5.26 7.16 -13.45
N GLU A 115 5.64 5.90 -13.37
CA GLU A 115 6.33 5.18 -14.44
C GLU A 115 5.67 3.82 -14.66
N ALA A 116 5.54 3.40 -15.91
CA ALA A 116 5.06 2.08 -16.29
C ALA A 116 6.04 1.38 -17.22
N PHE A 117 6.05 0.05 -17.23
CA PHE A 117 6.93 -0.75 -18.07
C PHE A 117 6.18 -1.89 -18.74
N ASP A 118 6.49 -2.12 -20.03
CA ASP A 118 6.01 -3.27 -20.78
C ASP A 118 7.05 -3.71 -21.83
N ILE A 119 6.79 -4.85 -22.49
CA ILE A 119 7.55 -5.37 -23.63
C ILE A 119 6.80 -5.16 -24.95
N ASP A 120 5.50 -4.85 -24.91
CA ASP A 120 4.71 -4.62 -26.10
C ASP A 120 5.06 -3.27 -26.73
N GLU A 121 5.79 -3.34 -27.84
CA GLU A 121 6.23 -2.20 -28.65
C GLU A 121 5.09 -1.30 -29.14
N GLN A 122 3.83 -1.78 -29.12
CA GLN A 122 2.67 -0.96 -29.49
C GLN A 122 2.29 0.05 -28.41
N ILE A 123 2.62 -0.21 -27.14
CA ILE A 123 2.29 0.65 -26.00
C ILE A 123 3.52 1.32 -25.39
N VAL A 124 4.71 0.78 -25.62
CA VAL A 124 5.95 1.43 -25.23
C VAL A 124 6.08 2.80 -25.92
N GLY A 125 6.48 3.81 -25.16
CA GLY A 125 6.57 5.20 -25.62
C GLY A 125 5.25 5.96 -25.61
N THR A 126 4.14 5.31 -25.22
CA THR A 126 2.85 5.97 -25.02
C THR A 126 2.69 6.50 -23.60
N GLU A 127 1.67 7.33 -23.39
CA GLU A 127 1.23 7.80 -22.08
C GLU A 127 -0.18 7.29 -21.79
N ILE A 128 -0.39 6.84 -20.55
CA ILE A 128 -1.71 6.44 -20.05
C ILE A 128 -2.02 7.31 -18.84
N GLY A 129 -2.92 8.28 -19.04
CA GLY A 129 -3.06 9.39 -18.09
C GLY A 129 -1.78 10.22 -18.08
N ASP A 130 -1.22 10.44 -16.89
CA ASP A 130 0.05 11.17 -16.70
C ASP A 130 1.26 10.22 -16.55
N VAL A 131 1.11 8.94 -16.90
CA VAL A 131 2.14 7.91 -16.71
C VAL A 131 2.78 7.53 -18.04
N SER A 132 4.09 7.71 -18.14
CA SER A 132 4.89 7.27 -19.29
C SER A 132 5.14 5.76 -19.25
N VAL A 133 4.95 5.09 -20.39
CA VAL A 133 5.22 3.66 -20.56
C VAL A 133 6.59 3.46 -21.22
N HIS A 134 7.51 2.83 -20.51
CA HIS A 134 8.88 2.53 -20.96
C HIS A 134 9.03 1.06 -21.37
N HIS A 135 10.04 0.77 -22.17
CA HIS A 135 10.41 -0.61 -22.44
C HIS A 135 11.08 -1.24 -21.20
N MET A 136 10.87 -2.52 -20.96
CA MET A 136 11.53 -3.27 -19.86
C MET A 136 13.06 -3.19 -19.86
N ASN A 137 13.68 -2.93 -21.02
CA ASN A 137 15.14 -2.75 -21.14
C ASN A 137 15.64 -1.52 -20.37
N ASP A 138 14.80 -0.51 -20.18
CA ASP A 138 15.13 0.72 -19.45
C ASP A 138 14.77 0.65 -17.95
N LEU A 139 14.20 -0.47 -17.48
CA LEU A 139 13.67 -0.65 -16.12
C LEU A 139 14.63 -0.13 -15.05
N LYS A 140 15.84 -0.69 -14.99
CA LYS A 140 16.82 -0.33 -13.97
C LYS A 140 17.27 1.13 -14.06
N LYS A 141 17.37 1.68 -15.27
CA LYS A 141 17.78 3.06 -15.49
C LYS A 141 16.71 4.03 -14.97
N VAL A 142 15.46 3.82 -15.36
CA VAL A 142 14.33 4.69 -14.98
C VAL A 142 14.05 4.60 -13.49
N LEU A 143 13.99 3.39 -12.90
CA LEU A 143 13.76 3.22 -11.47
C LEU A 143 14.80 3.97 -10.61
N ASN A 144 16.08 3.91 -10.99
CA ASN A 144 17.14 4.62 -10.29
C ASN A 144 17.06 6.14 -10.49
N ALA A 145 16.79 6.61 -11.70
CA ALA A 145 16.68 8.03 -12.02
C ALA A 145 15.54 8.69 -11.22
N GLN A 146 14.40 8.00 -11.11
CA GLN A 146 13.21 8.47 -10.41
C GLN A 146 13.19 8.12 -8.92
N LYS A 147 14.22 7.42 -8.42
CA LYS A 147 14.33 6.95 -7.02
C LYS A 147 13.13 6.12 -6.58
N ILE A 148 12.59 5.29 -7.47
CA ILE A 148 11.44 4.44 -7.21
C ILE A 148 11.90 3.16 -6.50
N ASN A 149 11.37 2.93 -5.31
CA ASN A 149 11.70 1.76 -4.48
C ASN A 149 10.56 0.72 -4.41
N VAL A 150 9.38 1.06 -4.95
CA VAL A 150 8.19 0.21 -4.87
C VAL A 150 7.60 0.02 -6.26
N VAL A 151 7.29 -1.24 -6.60
CA VAL A 151 6.76 -1.61 -7.92
C VAL A 151 5.50 -2.46 -7.77
N ILE A 152 4.48 -2.15 -8.57
CA ILE A 152 3.30 -2.99 -8.77
C ILE A 152 3.58 -3.94 -9.93
N LEU A 153 3.41 -5.25 -9.70
CA LEU A 153 3.65 -6.28 -10.70
C LEU A 153 2.32 -6.89 -11.17
N THR A 154 2.00 -6.70 -12.45
CA THR A 154 0.73 -7.07 -13.09
C THR A 154 0.95 -7.85 -14.40
N THR A 155 2.08 -8.55 -14.53
CA THR A 155 2.42 -9.38 -15.68
C THR A 155 1.69 -10.74 -15.67
N PRO A 156 1.71 -11.48 -16.79
CA PRO A 156 1.38 -12.91 -16.78
C PRO A 156 2.24 -13.71 -15.80
N GLU A 157 1.73 -14.87 -15.38
CA GLU A 157 2.37 -15.76 -14.40
C GLU A 157 3.77 -16.20 -14.86
N GLU A 158 3.91 -16.55 -16.14
CA GLU A 158 5.13 -17.09 -16.72
C GLU A 158 6.29 -16.07 -16.69
N ALA A 159 5.97 -14.78 -16.69
CA ALA A 159 6.94 -13.69 -16.68
C ALA A 159 7.25 -13.17 -15.26
N ALA A 160 6.40 -13.46 -14.27
CA ALA A 160 6.42 -12.81 -12.96
C ALA A 160 7.76 -12.95 -12.23
N GLN A 161 8.34 -14.16 -12.20
CA GLN A 161 9.62 -14.40 -11.54
C GLN A 161 10.80 -13.72 -12.24
N GLN A 162 10.82 -13.75 -13.58
CA GLN A 162 11.88 -13.10 -14.35
C GLN A 162 11.88 -11.58 -14.12
N VAL A 163 10.70 -10.97 -14.08
CA VAL A 163 10.57 -9.54 -13.77
C VAL A 163 10.96 -9.26 -12.31
N ALA A 164 10.53 -10.08 -11.36
CA ALA A 164 10.95 -9.95 -9.96
C ALA A 164 12.47 -9.99 -9.79
N ASN A 165 13.19 -10.83 -10.54
CA ASN A 165 14.64 -10.87 -10.52
C ASN A 165 15.26 -9.55 -11.04
N GLN A 166 14.76 -9.00 -12.15
CA GLN A 166 15.24 -7.71 -12.68
C GLN A 166 14.98 -6.56 -11.70
N LEU A 167 13.84 -6.60 -11.01
CA LEU A 167 13.49 -5.65 -9.96
C LEU A 167 14.46 -5.73 -8.78
N VAL A 168 14.81 -6.94 -8.33
CA VAL A 168 15.83 -7.16 -7.29
C VAL A 168 17.18 -6.60 -7.74
N GLU A 169 17.60 -6.84 -8.99
CA GLU A 169 18.84 -6.27 -9.56
C GLU A 169 18.83 -4.74 -9.68
N ALA A 170 17.64 -4.15 -9.76
CA ALA A 170 17.42 -2.71 -9.72
C ALA A 170 17.37 -2.14 -8.28
N ASN A 171 17.58 -2.97 -7.26
CA ASN A 171 17.57 -2.60 -5.83
C ASN A 171 16.25 -2.01 -5.33
N ILE A 172 15.11 -2.45 -5.88
CA ILE A 172 13.82 -2.08 -5.29
C ILE A 172 13.69 -2.67 -3.87
N GLN A 173 12.80 -2.10 -3.06
CA GLN A 173 12.58 -2.51 -1.68
C GLN A 173 11.21 -3.18 -1.48
N GLY A 174 10.23 -2.89 -2.35
CA GLY A 174 8.86 -3.39 -2.24
C GLY A 174 8.26 -3.82 -3.57
N ILE A 175 7.56 -4.96 -3.57
CA ILE A 175 6.74 -5.42 -4.70
C ILE A 175 5.31 -5.65 -4.22
N LEU A 176 4.36 -4.98 -4.86
CA LEU A 176 2.93 -5.30 -4.77
C LEU A 176 2.57 -6.24 -5.92
N ASN A 177 2.50 -7.54 -5.63
CA ASN A 177 2.35 -8.59 -6.63
C ASN A 177 0.87 -8.95 -6.85
N PHE A 178 0.34 -8.60 -8.02
CA PHE A 178 -1.00 -9.01 -8.49
C PHE A 178 -0.95 -10.19 -9.48
N THR A 179 0.24 -10.70 -9.78
CA THR A 179 0.35 -11.88 -10.66
C THR A 179 -0.23 -13.11 -9.94
N PRO A 180 -0.78 -14.09 -10.67
CA PRO A 180 -1.21 -15.36 -10.08
C PRO A 180 -0.06 -16.15 -9.43
N ALA A 181 1.18 -15.86 -9.82
CA ALA A 181 2.36 -16.55 -9.33
C ALA A 181 2.79 -16.03 -7.96
N ARG A 182 3.28 -16.94 -7.12
CA ARG A 182 4.18 -16.53 -6.03
C ARG A 182 5.57 -16.29 -6.60
N ILE A 183 6.15 -15.16 -6.23
CA ILE A 183 7.53 -14.81 -6.60
C ILE A 183 8.47 -15.02 -5.41
N GLU A 184 9.67 -15.49 -5.71
CA GLU A 184 10.75 -15.65 -4.75
C GLU A 184 11.73 -14.48 -4.87
N VAL A 185 11.99 -13.80 -3.76
CA VAL A 185 12.93 -12.68 -3.69
C VAL A 185 13.77 -12.79 -2.40
N PRO A 186 14.96 -12.15 -2.35
CA PRO A 186 15.73 -12.08 -1.12
C PRO A 186 14.98 -11.36 0.01
N ASN A 187 15.35 -11.65 1.26
CA ASN A 187 14.74 -11.04 2.45
C ASN A 187 14.86 -9.51 2.53
N THR A 188 15.71 -8.90 1.69
CA THR A 188 15.86 -7.44 1.55
C THR A 188 14.68 -6.80 0.82
N VAL A 189 13.87 -7.57 0.10
CA VAL A 189 12.70 -7.09 -0.64
C VAL A 189 11.42 -7.58 0.04
N GLN A 190 10.51 -6.65 0.34
CA GLN A 190 9.19 -6.99 0.85
C GLN A 190 8.23 -7.26 -0.29
N VAL A 191 7.54 -8.39 -0.25
CA VAL A 191 6.50 -8.73 -1.24
C VAL A 191 5.15 -8.75 -0.53
N HIS A 192 4.20 -7.98 -1.05
CA HIS A 192 2.80 -8.09 -0.70
C HIS A 192 2.05 -8.66 -1.89
N HIS A 193 1.54 -9.88 -1.75
CA HIS A 193 0.82 -10.57 -2.81
C HIS A 193 -0.69 -10.39 -2.60
N ILE A 194 -1.38 -9.99 -3.67
CA ILE A 194 -2.84 -9.82 -3.70
C ILE A 194 -3.41 -10.80 -4.74
N ASP A 195 -4.16 -11.78 -4.25
CA ASP A 195 -4.91 -12.72 -5.08
C ASP A 195 -6.41 -12.51 -4.85
N LEU A 196 -7.04 -11.80 -5.79
CA LEU A 196 -8.47 -11.50 -5.73
C LEU A 196 -9.35 -12.77 -5.76
N GLY A 197 -8.86 -13.86 -6.34
CA GLY A 197 -9.55 -15.15 -6.34
C GLY A 197 -9.61 -15.76 -4.95
N ILE A 198 -8.50 -15.74 -4.22
CA ILE A 198 -8.45 -16.19 -2.80
C ILE A 198 -9.32 -15.30 -1.92
N GLU A 199 -9.33 -13.99 -2.15
CA GLU A 199 -10.18 -13.06 -1.39
C GLU A 199 -11.68 -13.35 -1.63
N LEU A 200 -12.07 -13.60 -2.89
CA LEU A 200 -13.45 -13.97 -3.24
C LEU A 200 -13.85 -15.32 -2.64
N GLN A 201 -12.97 -16.33 -2.69
CA GLN A 201 -13.21 -17.62 -2.03
C GLN A 201 -13.41 -17.45 -0.53
N SER A 202 -12.58 -16.62 0.12
CA SER A 202 -12.69 -16.31 1.54
C SER A 202 -14.05 -15.70 1.87
N LEU A 203 -14.53 -14.74 1.07
CA LEU A 203 -15.88 -14.18 1.20
C LEU A 203 -16.97 -15.26 1.09
N LEU A 204 -16.87 -16.15 0.10
CA LEU A 204 -17.85 -17.24 -0.06
C LEU A 204 -17.85 -18.21 1.14
N PHE A 205 -16.68 -18.52 1.71
CA PHE A 205 -16.59 -19.30 2.94
C PHE A 205 -17.22 -18.57 4.12
N PHE A 206 -16.99 -17.27 4.27
CA PHE A 206 -17.63 -16.49 5.33
C PHE A 206 -19.14 -16.49 5.18
N MET A 207 -19.66 -16.24 3.97
CA MET A 207 -21.09 -16.30 3.70
C MET A 207 -21.65 -17.67 4.09
N LYS A 208 -21.01 -18.77 3.69
CA LYS A 208 -21.52 -20.12 4.01
C LYS A 208 -21.53 -20.45 5.50
N ASN A 209 -20.56 -19.94 6.27
CA ASN A 209 -20.37 -20.34 7.68
C ASN A 209 -20.86 -19.31 8.70
N TYR A 210 -21.13 -18.08 8.27
CA TYR A 210 -21.62 -16.97 9.10
C TYR A 210 -22.92 -16.35 8.55
N SER A 211 -23.62 -17.06 7.65
CA SER A 211 -25.02 -16.75 7.37
C SER A 211 -25.82 -17.01 8.64
N ASN A 212 -26.39 -15.94 9.21
CA ASN A 212 -27.50 -16.05 10.17
C ASN A 212 -28.77 -16.50 9.45
#